data_AF-A0A8B8Q0N3-F1
#
_entry.id   AF-A0A8B8Q0N3-F1
#
_cell.length_a   1.000
_cell.length_b   1.000
_cell.length_c   1.000
_cell.angle_alpha   90.00
_cell.angle_beta   90.00
_cell.angle_gamma   90.00
#
_symmetry.space_group_name_H-M   'P 1'
#
loop_
_entity.id
_entity.type
_entity.pdbx_description
1 polymer ?
#
loop_
_entity_poly.entity_id
_entity_poly.type
_entity_poly.pdbx_seq_one_letter_code
_entity_poly.pdbx_strand_id
1 'polypeptide(L)'
;MTEFAGVYEFVKDDGKFEEILKAMDVNFLIRKVAGKMNPNTAIDVLDDGKMAFKTITPLKTVEIHFELGKEYENKRLDGTVVKGIVTRDGNKLIQEQMSEPKFKVIRELDGPEKLIVTWMCKDIVCVREYKRIQT
;
A
#
# COMPACT_ATOMS: atom_id res chain seq x y z
N MET A 1 2.58 -17.55 0.74
CA MET A 1 1.95 -16.49 -0.09
C MET A 1 0.54 -16.20 0.40
N THR A 2 -0.26 -17.24 0.64
CA THR A 2 -1.60 -17.16 1.25
C THR A 2 -1.64 -16.53 2.65
N GLU A 3 -0.52 -16.48 3.36
CA GLU A 3 -0.41 -15.86 4.69
C GLU A 3 -0.77 -14.37 4.70
N PHE A 4 -0.44 -13.66 3.63
CA PHE A 4 -0.82 -12.25 3.46
C PHE A 4 -2.23 -12.09 2.92
N ALA A 5 -2.87 -13.16 2.42
CA ALA A 5 -4.14 -13.04 1.75
C ALA A 5 -5.24 -12.64 2.75
N GLY A 6 -6.02 -11.62 2.44
CA GLY A 6 -7.13 -11.20 3.29
C GLY A 6 -7.41 -9.72 3.23
N VAL A 7 -8.48 -9.32 3.92
CA VAL A 7 -8.89 -7.93 4.09
C VAL A 7 -8.39 -7.44 5.44
N TYR A 8 -7.87 -6.22 5.47
CA TYR A 8 -7.28 -5.59 6.62
C TYR A 8 -7.94 -4.22 6.85
N GLU A 9 -8.59 -4.08 8.00
CA GLU A 9 -9.22 -2.86 8.46
C GLU A 9 -8.18 -1.88 9.00
N PHE A 10 -8.30 -0.61 8.66
CA PHE A 10 -7.43 0.42 9.23
C PHE A 10 -7.73 0.62 10.72
N VAL A 11 -6.68 0.57 11.56
CA VAL A 11 -6.80 0.78 13.00
C VAL A 11 -6.31 2.17 13.39
N LYS A 12 -5.08 2.51 13.01
CA LYS A 12 -4.43 3.79 13.36
C LYS A 12 -3.23 4.08 12.46
N ASP A 13 -2.77 5.32 12.45
CA ASP A 13 -1.49 5.75 11.91
C ASP A 13 -0.71 6.60 12.92
N ASP A 14 0.56 6.84 12.63
CA ASP A 14 1.48 7.61 13.47
C ASP A 14 1.34 9.14 13.32
N GLY A 15 0.30 9.62 12.63
CA GLY A 15 0.02 11.03 12.38
C GLY A 15 0.78 11.64 11.20
N LYS A 16 1.66 10.89 10.54
CA LYS A 16 2.51 11.39 9.44
C LYS A 16 1.92 11.13 8.06
N PHE A 17 0.67 10.69 7.97
CA PHE A 17 0.05 10.34 6.70
C PHE A 17 -0.11 11.56 5.77
N GLU A 18 -0.48 12.74 6.29
CA GLU A 18 -0.54 13.95 5.46
C GLU A 18 0.84 14.40 4.98
N GLU A 19 1.86 14.26 5.84
CA GLU A 19 3.25 14.62 5.52
C GLU A 19 3.83 13.75 4.42
N ILE A 20 3.58 12.43 4.44
CA ILE A 20 4.09 11.54 3.40
C ILE A 20 3.39 11.76 2.06
N LEU A 21 2.08 12.04 2.07
CA LEU A 21 1.37 12.41 0.84
C LEU A 21 1.88 13.73 0.27
N LYS A 22 2.26 14.69 1.13
CA LYS A 22 2.92 15.93 0.71
C LYS A 22 4.31 15.64 0.14
N ALA A 23 5.08 14.74 0.76
CA ALA A 23 6.39 14.33 0.26
C ALA A 23 6.33 13.65 -1.10
N MET A 24 5.23 12.92 -1.39
CA MET A 24 4.90 12.31 -2.69
C MET A 24 4.33 13.31 -3.73
N ASP A 25 4.31 14.61 -3.42
CA ASP A 25 3.80 15.66 -4.31
C ASP A 25 2.30 15.51 -4.68
N VAL A 26 1.52 14.81 -3.85
CA VAL A 26 0.06 14.66 -4.02
C VAL A 26 -0.62 16.00 -3.77
N ASN A 27 -1.56 16.43 -4.64
CA ASN A 27 -2.26 17.71 -4.51
C ASN A 27 -2.99 17.86 -3.16
N PHE A 28 -2.96 19.08 -2.56
CA PHE A 28 -3.56 19.41 -1.25
C PHE A 28 -5.00 18.91 -1.07
N LEU A 29 -5.87 19.06 -2.07
CA LEU A 29 -7.26 18.62 -1.98
C LEU A 29 -7.36 17.10 -1.80
N ILE A 30 -6.58 16.34 -2.59
CA ILE A 30 -6.50 14.89 -2.50
C ILE A 30 -5.95 14.47 -1.14
N ARG A 31 -4.94 15.17 -0.60
CA ARG A 31 -4.37 14.87 0.73
C ARG A 31 -5.42 15.03 1.84
N LYS A 32 -6.20 16.11 1.82
CA LYS A 32 -7.24 16.35 2.83
C LYS A 32 -8.37 15.33 2.78
N VAL A 33 -8.74 14.87 1.59
CA VAL A 33 -9.73 13.81 1.41
C VAL A 33 -9.14 12.47 1.87
N ALA A 34 -7.94 12.12 1.42
CA ALA A 34 -7.26 10.88 1.79
C ALA A 34 -7.00 10.77 3.30
N GLY A 35 -6.61 11.86 3.98
CA GLY A 35 -6.39 11.85 5.43
C GLY A 35 -7.66 11.69 6.27
N LYS A 36 -8.84 11.91 5.68
CA LYS A 36 -10.14 11.60 6.31
C LYS A 36 -10.64 10.21 5.97
N MET A 37 -10.09 9.61 4.91
CA MET A 37 -10.45 8.28 4.48
C MET A 37 -9.50 7.32 5.16
N ASN A 38 -10.05 6.44 5.98
CA ASN A 38 -9.33 5.34 6.60
C ASN A 38 -9.57 4.08 5.74
N PRO A 39 -8.96 3.95 4.55
CA PRO A 39 -9.25 2.83 3.66
C PRO A 39 -8.80 1.53 4.27
N ASN A 40 -9.63 0.50 4.08
CA ASN A 40 -9.20 -0.88 4.29
C ASN A 40 -8.27 -1.28 3.15
N THR A 41 -7.33 -2.18 3.43
CA THR A 41 -6.47 -2.76 2.40
C THR A 41 -6.74 -4.25 2.29
N ALA A 42 -6.77 -4.79 1.09
CA ALA A 42 -6.81 -6.23 0.89
C ALA A 42 -5.61 -6.67 0.05
N ILE A 43 -5.16 -7.89 0.33
CA ILE A 43 -4.12 -8.55 -0.44
C ILE A 43 -4.74 -9.84 -0.95
N ASP A 44 -4.78 -10.00 -2.27
CA ASP A 44 -5.29 -11.21 -2.91
C ASP A 44 -4.14 -11.97 -3.57
N VAL A 45 -4.22 -13.30 -3.51
CA VAL A 45 -3.36 -14.21 -4.27
C VAL A 45 -4.22 -14.81 -5.37
N LEU A 46 -3.86 -14.58 -6.62
CA LEU A 46 -4.59 -15.02 -7.80
C LEU A 46 -4.10 -16.41 -8.23
N ASP A 47 -4.95 -17.12 -8.98
CA ASP A 47 -4.74 -18.52 -9.38
C ASP A 47 -3.49 -18.75 -10.25
N ASP A 48 -2.99 -17.71 -10.90
CA ASP A 48 -1.79 -17.72 -11.75
C ASP A 48 -0.50 -17.36 -11.00
N GLY A 49 -0.55 -17.26 -9.67
CA GLY A 49 0.57 -16.85 -8.82
C GLY A 49 0.81 -15.35 -8.79
N LYS A 50 -0.04 -14.55 -9.47
CA LYS A 50 -0.06 -13.09 -9.31
C LYS A 50 -0.65 -12.70 -7.97
N MET A 51 -0.35 -11.48 -7.54
CA MET A 51 -0.93 -10.88 -6.35
C MET A 51 -1.60 -9.56 -6.71
N ALA A 52 -2.62 -9.20 -5.93
CA ALA A 52 -3.26 -7.91 -6.05
C ALA A 52 -3.29 -7.18 -4.71
N PHE A 53 -2.87 -5.91 -4.70
CA PHE A 53 -3.13 -5.00 -3.58
C PHE A 53 -4.37 -4.18 -3.88
N LYS A 54 -5.37 -4.26 -3.02
CA LYS A 54 -6.60 -3.47 -3.08
C LYS A 54 -6.61 -2.43 -1.99
N THR A 55 -6.97 -1.21 -2.35
CA THR A 55 -7.29 -0.13 -1.43
C THR A 55 -8.80 0.11 -1.53
N ILE A 56 -9.51 -0.24 -0.48
CA ILE A 56 -10.97 -0.23 -0.40
C ILE A 56 -11.37 1.05 0.33
N THR A 57 -12.06 1.94 -0.38
CA THR A 57 -12.68 3.12 0.21
C THR A 57 -14.20 3.07 -0.02
N PRO A 58 -15.01 3.80 0.77
CA PRO A 58 -16.45 3.89 0.53
C PRO A 58 -16.83 4.42 -0.86
N LEU A 59 -15.95 5.22 -1.47
CA LEU A 59 -16.18 5.82 -2.78
C LEU A 59 -15.74 4.92 -3.94
N LYS A 60 -14.58 4.27 -3.81
CA LYS A 60 -14.00 3.45 -4.86
C LYS A 60 -12.97 2.46 -4.32
N THR A 61 -12.98 1.24 -4.85
CA THR A 61 -11.88 0.30 -4.69
C THR A 61 -10.88 0.48 -5.83
N VAL A 62 -9.60 0.63 -5.49
CA VAL A 62 -8.50 0.67 -6.46
C VAL A 62 -7.63 -0.56 -6.24
N GLU A 63 -7.31 -1.27 -7.31
CA GLU A 63 -6.48 -2.48 -7.24
C GLU A 63 -5.25 -2.37 -8.13
N ILE A 64 -4.17 -3.01 -7.70
CA ILE A 64 -2.90 -3.08 -8.41
C ILE A 64 -2.49 -4.54 -8.48
N HIS A 65 -2.33 -5.05 -9.70
CA HIS A 65 -1.88 -6.41 -9.98
C HIS A 65 -0.37 -6.43 -10.20
N PHE A 66 0.32 -7.39 -9.58
CA PHE A 66 1.77 -7.52 -9.68
C PHE A 66 2.21 -8.98 -9.50
N GLU A 67 3.44 -9.26 -9.90
CA GLU A 67 4.13 -10.52 -9.65
C GLU A 67 5.34 -10.26 -8.76
N LEU A 68 5.62 -11.17 -7.82
CA LEU A 68 6.79 -11.02 -6.94
C LEU A 68 8.08 -11.08 -7.76
N GLY A 69 8.95 -10.10 -7.55
CA GLY A 69 10.23 -9.97 -8.24
C GLY A 69 10.14 -9.48 -9.68
N LYS A 70 8.94 -9.14 -10.19
CA LYS A 70 8.77 -8.56 -11.53
C LYS A 70 8.33 -7.11 -11.46
N GLU A 71 8.83 -6.33 -12.42
CA GLU A 71 8.38 -4.96 -12.60
C GLU A 71 6.93 -4.94 -13.10
N TYR A 72 6.13 -4.04 -12.54
CA TYR A 72 4.78 -3.75 -12.99
C TYR A 72 4.63 -2.26 -13.26
N GLU A 73 3.79 -1.91 -14.23
CA GLU A 73 3.47 -0.52 -14.54
C GLU A 73 2.20 -0.09 -13.79
N ASN A 74 2.29 1.01 -13.06
CA ASN A 74 1.17 1.65 -12.41
C ASN A 74 0.87 2.98 -13.09
N LYS A 75 -0.29 3.09 -13.70
CA LYS A 75 -0.77 4.38 -14.22
C LYS A 75 -1.46 5.14 -13.09
N ARG A 76 -0.83 6.21 -12.63
CA ARG A 76 -1.42 7.13 -11.65
C ARG A 76 -2.58 7.90 -12.30
N LEU A 77 -3.45 8.47 -11.45
CA LEU A 77 -4.64 9.21 -11.89
C LEU A 77 -4.33 10.46 -12.73
N ASP A 78 -3.11 10.99 -12.62
CA ASP A 78 -2.57 12.10 -13.39
C ASP A 78 -2.06 11.69 -14.80
N GLY A 79 -2.14 10.41 -15.15
CA GLY A 79 -1.66 9.87 -16.41
C GLY A 79 -0.20 9.44 -16.40
N THR A 80 0.54 9.70 -15.31
CA THR A 80 1.94 9.30 -15.15
C THR A 80 2.03 7.79 -15.00
N VAL A 81 2.78 7.14 -15.88
CA VAL A 81 3.12 5.71 -15.75
C VAL A 81 4.38 5.61 -14.91
N VAL A 82 4.28 4.90 -13.79
CA VAL A 82 5.41 4.63 -12.90
C VAL A 82 5.59 3.15 -12.75
N LYS A 83 6.85 2.72 -12.83
CA LYS A 83 7.21 1.32 -12.61
C LYS A 83 7.35 1.06 -11.11
N GLY A 84 6.95 -0.12 -10.68
CA GLY A 84 7.21 -0.62 -9.35
C GLY A 84 7.62 -2.07 -9.37
N ILE A 85 8.26 -2.51 -8.30
CA ILE A 85 8.58 -3.91 -8.06
C ILE A 85 8.11 -4.27 -6.66
N VAL A 86 7.57 -5.47 -6.49
CA VAL A 86 7.23 -6.01 -5.17
C VAL A 86 8.09 -7.23 -4.92
N THR A 87 8.83 -7.23 -3.83
CA THR A 87 9.63 -8.37 -3.37
C THR A 87 9.10 -8.87 -2.04
N ARG A 88 9.41 -10.14 -1.71
CA ARG A 88 9.07 -10.74 -0.42
C ARG A 88 10.36 -11.04 0.34
N ASP A 89 10.40 -10.61 1.59
CA ASP A 89 11.45 -10.92 2.54
C ASP A 89 10.82 -11.48 3.82
N GLY A 90 10.78 -12.80 3.97
CA GLY A 90 10.12 -13.48 5.09
C GLY A 90 8.63 -13.13 5.24
N ASN A 91 8.32 -12.44 6.35
CA ASN A 91 6.98 -11.93 6.71
C ASN A 91 6.72 -10.51 6.19
N LYS A 92 7.57 -9.97 5.30
CA LYS A 92 7.45 -8.63 4.72
C LYS A 92 7.25 -8.67 3.21
N LEU A 93 6.35 -7.84 2.71
CA LEU A 93 6.22 -7.49 1.29
C LEU A 93 6.76 -6.07 1.10
N ILE A 94 7.80 -5.94 0.29
CA ILE A 94 8.50 -4.70 0.03
C ILE A 94 8.12 -4.24 -1.37
N GLN A 95 7.36 -3.15 -1.45
CA GLN A 95 6.98 -2.50 -2.69
C GLN A 95 7.85 -1.26 -2.89
N GLU A 96 8.57 -1.19 -4.00
CA GLU A 96 9.42 -0.06 -4.38
C GLU A 96 8.91 0.53 -5.69
N GLN A 97 8.53 1.81 -5.69
CA GLN A 97 8.19 2.55 -6.90
C GLN A 97 9.42 3.28 -7.42
N MET A 98 9.75 3.04 -8.69
CA MET A 98 10.78 3.73 -9.44
C MET A 98 10.26 5.07 -9.96
N SER A 99 9.71 5.88 -9.07
CA SER A 99 9.27 7.25 -9.33
C SER A 99 10.24 8.26 -8.75
N GLU A 100 10.18 9.50 -9.23
CA GLU A 100 10.75 10.65 -8.52
C GLU A 100 9.61 11.47 -7.91
N PRO A 101 9.54 11.60 -6.57
CA PRO A 101 10.45 11.02 -5.57
C PRO A 101 10.27 9.50 -5.40
N LYS A 102 11.34 8.82 -4.94
CA LYS A 102 11.31 7.39 -4.65
C LYS A 102 10.34 7.12 -3.51
N PHE A 103 9.49 6.12 -3.70
CA PHE A 103 8.47 5.73 -2.73
C PHE A 103 8.56 4.24 -2.44
N LYS A 104 8.67 3.89 -1.16
CA LYS A 104 8.80 2.52 -0.69
C LYS A 104 7.72 2.22 0.34
N VAL A 105 7.08 1.06 0.22
CA VAL A 105 6.06 0.59 1.15
C VAL A 105 6.44 -0.81 1.61
N ILE A 106 6.58 -0.98 2.92
CA ILE A 106 6.79 -2.29 3.53
C ILE A 106 5.51 -2.71 4.23
N ARG A 107 4.98 -3.87 3.88
CA ARG A 107 3.84 -4.51 4.54
C ARG A 107 4.36 -5.71 5.32
N GLU A 108 4.36 -5.61 6.63
CA GLU A 108 4.87 -6.64 7.54
C GLU A 108 3.71 -7.28 8.30
N LEU A 109 3.66 -8.61 8.28
CA LEU A 109 2.73 -9.37 9.11
C LEU A 109 3.29 -9.50 10.53
N ASP A 110 2.56 -8.93 11.50
CA ASP A 110 2.82 -9.04 12.93
C ASP A 110 1.86 -10.09 13.51
N GLY A 111 2.17 -11.37 13.26
CA GLY A 111 1.26 -12.48 13.55
C GLY A 111 0.14 -12.66 12.52
N PRO A 112 -0.90 -13.47 12.83
CA PRO A 112 -1.93 -13.86 11.85
C PRO A 112 -3.00 -12.80 11.59
N GLU A 113 -3.12 -11.80 12.47
CA GLU A 113 -4.25 -10.85 12.47
C GLU A 113 -3.85 -9.38 12.35
N LYS A 114 -2.56 -9.06 12.27
CA LYS A 114 -2.10 -7.68 12.25
C LYS A 114 -1.12 -7.44 11.11
N LEU A 115 -1.34 -6.34 10.40
CA LEU A 115 -0.53 -5.90 9.28
C LEU A 115 -0.01 -4.49 9.58
N ILE A 116 1.31 -4.36 9.65
CA ILE A 116 2.01 -3.09 9.81
C ILE A 116 2.46 -2.62 8.44
N VAL A 117 2.02 -1.44 8.03
CA VAL A 117 2.32 -0.87 6.72
C VAL A 117 3.15 0.39 6.92
N THR A 118 4.43 0.32 6.56
CA THR A 118 5.38 1.43 6.66
C THR A 118 5.59 2.05 5.29
N TRP A 119 5.22 3.31 5.15
CA TRP A 119 5.41 4.12 3.96
C TRP A 119 6.66 4.98 4.15
N MET A 120 7.50 5.05 3.13
CA MET A 120 8.74 5.83 3.13
C MET A 120 8.83 6.64 1.84
N CYS A 121 9.02 7.95 1.99
CA CYS A 121 9.23 8.87 0.89
C CYS A 121 10.17 9.99 1.36
N LYS A 122 11.28 10.22 0.65
CA LYS A 122 12.32 11.17 1.09
C LYS A 122 12.75 10.84 2.53
N ASP A 123 12.73 11.82 3.44
CA ASP A 123 13.06 11.67 4.85
C ASP A 123 11.85 11.37 5.75
N ILE A 124 10.66 11.18 5.16
CA ILE A 124 9.41 10.94 5.90
C ILE A 124 9.10 9.45 5.93
N VAL A 125 8.83 8.97 7.14
CA VAL A 125 8.33 7.61 7.41
C VAL A 125 6.98 7.73 8.07
N CYS A 126 5.98 7.04 7.53
CA CYS A 126 4.64 6.94 8.11
C CYS A 126 4.29 5.47 8.34
N VAL A 127 3.92 5.11 9.56
CA VAL A 127 3.52 3.76 9.94
C VAL A 127 2.01 3.71 10.15
N ARG A 128 1.36 2.76 9.47
CA ARG A 128 -0.07 2.49 9.57
C ARG A 128 -0.30 1.08 10.07
N GLU A 129 -1.17 0.93 11.07
CA GLU A 129 -1.54 -0.35 11.64
C GLU A 129 -2.91 -0.78 11.13
N TYR A 130 -3.00 -2.04 10.72
CA TYR A 130 -4.23 -2.65 10.25
C TYR A 130 -4.49 -3.99 10.95
N LYS A 131 -5.77 -4.32 11.10
CA LYS A 131 -6.23 -5.60 11.65
C LYS A 131 -6.91 -6.42 10.57
N ARG A 132 -6.56 -7.70 10.45
CA ARG A 132 -7.19 -8.63 9.53
C ARG A 132 -8.65 -8.83 9.92
N ILE A 133 -9.54 -8.65 8.96
CA ILE A 133 -10.95 -8.99 9.08
C ILE A 133 -11.07 -10.44 8.62
N GLN A 134 -11.49 -11.34 9.50
CA GLN A 134 -11.92 -12.67 9.08
C GLN A 134 -13.29 -12.51 8.40
N THR A 135 -13.36 -12.89 7.12
CA THR A 135 -14.63 -13.12 6.43
C THR A 135 -15.12 -14.53 6.73
#